data_AF-A0A7W1C6S3-F1
#
_entry.id   AF-A0A7W1C6S3-F1
#
_cell.length_a   1.000
_cell.length_b   1.000
_cell.length_c   1.000
_cell.angle_alpha   90.00
_cell.angle_beta   90.00
_cell.angle_gamma   90.00
#
_symmetry.space_group_name_H-M   'P 1'
#
loop_
_entity.id
_entity.type
_entity.pdbx_description
1 polymer ?
#
loop_
_entity_poly.entity_id
_entity_poly.type
_entity_poly.pdbx_seq_one_letter_code
_entity_poly.pdbx_strand_id
1 'polypeptide(L)' 'MIGRWVFERLVPMLALTLLLLGAAPASAQISRFGKNKIQYDDFQWEVLTSEHVDLYYYPEERELALVALSYA' A
#
# COMPACT_ATOMS: atom_id res chain seq x y z
N MET A 1 -6.60 -0.61 -58.50
CA MET A 1 -7.65 -0.27 -57.51
C MET A 1 -7.47 -0.93 -56.13
N ILE A 2 -6.45 -1.79 -55.93
CA ILE A 2 -6.21 -2.53 -54.67
C ILE A 2 -5.44 -1.70 -53.62
N GLY A 3 -4.54 -0.81 -54.04
CA GLY A 3 -3.67 -0.04 -53.12
C GLY A 3 -4.41 0.92 -52.19
N ARG A 4 -5.50 1.54 -52.63
CA ARG A 4 -6.32 2.46 -51.81
C ARG A 4 -7.02 1.73 -50.66
N TRP A 5 -7.57 0.54 -50.95
CA TRP A 5 -8.25 -0.31 -49.97
C TRP A 5 -7.31 -0.87 -48.90
N VAL A 6 -6.08 -1.20 -49.29
CA VAL A 6 -5.04 -1.65 -48.36
C VAL A 6 -4.58 -0.49 -47.48
N PHE A 7 -4.32 0.68 -48.07
CA PHE A 7 -3.91 1.87 -47.35
C PHE A 7 -4.95 2.34 -46.32
N GLU A 8 -6.23 2.38 -46.70
CA GLU A 8 -7.34 2.75 -45.81
C GLU A 8 -7.49 1.82 -44.60
N ARG A 9 -7.01 0.56 -44.70
CA ARG A 9 -7.04 -0.41 -43.60
C ARG A 9 -5.75 -0.41 -42.77
N LEU A 10 -4.59 -0.22 -43.39
CA LEU A 10 -3.30 -0.28 -42.70
C LEU A 10 -3.02 0.97 -41.85
N VAL A 11 -3.45 2.15 -42.29
CA VAL A 11 -3.27 3.40 -41.55
C VAL A 11 -3.94 3.38 -40.17
N PRO A 12 -5.24 3.04 -40.03
CA PRO A 12 -5.86 2.97 -38.71
C PRO A 12 -5.28 1.84 -37.86
N MET A 13 -4.84 0.74 -38.46
CA MET A 13 -4.21 -0.37 -37.74
C MET A 13 -2.85 0.03 -37.16
N LEU A 14 -2.04 0.76 -37.94
CA LEU A 14 -0.78 1.33 -37.49
C LEU A 14 -1.00 2.39 -36.41
N ALA A 15 -1.98 3.28 -36.59
CA ALA A 15 -2.34 4.28 -35.60
C ALA A 15 -2.79 3.65 -34.27
N LEU A 16 -3.61 2.60 -34.32
CA LEU A 16 -4.03 1.85 -33.14
C LEU A 16 -2.85 1.15 -32.46
N THR A 17 -1.94 0.57 -33.25
CA THR A 17 -0.74 -0.09 -32.72
C THR A 17 0.16 0.93 -32.00
N LEU A 18 0.37 2.11 -32.58
CA LEU A 18 1.14 3.20 -31.97
C LEU A 18 0.46 3.72 -30.69
N LEU A 19 -0.86 3.82 -30.69
CA LEU A 19 -1.63 4.23 -29.51
C LEU A 19 -1.46 3.22 -28.35
N LEU A 20 -1.53 1.93 -28.65
CA LEU A 20 -1.37 0.87 -27.65
C LEU A 20 0.07 0.81 -27.11
N LEU A 21 1.08 1.04 -27.96
CA LEU A 21 2.48 1.10 -27.54
C LEU A 21 2.81 2.33 -26.70
N GLY A 22 2.09 3.44 -26.90
CA GLY A 22 2.26 4.68 -26.13
C GLY A 22 1.51 4.71 -24.79
N ALA A 23 0.70 3.71 -24.48
CA ALA A 23 -0.07 3.63 -23.25
C ALA A 23 0.83 3.23 -22.06
N ALA A 24 1.41 4.23 -21.39
CA ALA A 24 2.13 4.02 -20.14
C ALA A 24 1.17 3.70 -18.98
N PRO A 25 1.58 2.87 -18.00
CA PRO A 25 0.77 2.61 -16.81
C PRO A 25 0.54 3.92 -16.04
N ALA A 26 -0.72 4.21 -15.71
CA ALA A 26 -1.06 5.38 -14.91
C ALA A 26 -0.71 5.12 -13.44
N SER A 27 -0.08 6.09 -12.76
CA SER A 27 0.42 5.92 -11.39
C SER A 27 -0.65 5.48 -10.37
N ALA A 28 -1.91 5.83 -10.62
CA ALA A 28 -3.05 5.44 -9.78
C ALA A 28 -3.42 3.95 -9.88
N GLN A 29 -2.97 3.23 -10.91
CA GLN A 29 -3.30 1.80 -11.13
C GLN A 29 -2.52 0.85 -10.21
N ILE A 30 -1.50 1.35 -9.49
CA ILE A 30 -0.56 0.55 -8.69
C ILE A 30 -0.73 0.82 -7.18
N SER A 31 -1.78 1.53 -6.77
CA SER A 31 -2.08 1.66 -5.34
C SER A 31 -2.63 0.33 -4.81
N ARG A 32 -1.88 -0.31 -3.91
CA ARG A 32 -2.26 -1.57 -3.25
C ARG A 32 -3.33 -1.30 -2.17
N PHE A 33 -4.47 -0.74 -2.59
CA PHE A 33 -5.62 -0.54 -1.73
C PHE A 33 -6.15 -1.90 -1.23
N GLY A 34 -6.59 -1.97 0.03
CA GLY A 34 -7.12 -3.20 0.63
C GLY A 34 -6.08 -4.21 1.11
N LYS A 35 -4.78 -3.88 1.11
CA LYS A 35 -3.78 -4.66 1.85
C LYS A 35 -3.68 -4.12 3.28
N ASN A 36 -3.46 -5.03 4.24
CA ASN A 36 -3.15 -4.63 5.61
C ASN A 36 -1.90 -3.75 5.63
N LYS A 37 -2.00 -2.59 6.30
CA LYS A 37 -0.87 -1.70 6.55
C LYS A 37 0.00 -2.34 7.65
N ILE A 38 0.84 -3.28 7.26
CA ILE A 38 1.87 -3.83 8.15
C ILE A 38 2.98 -2.78 8.21
N GLN A 39 3.12 -2.13 9.36
CA GLN A 39 4.25 -1.26 9.66
C GLN A 39 5.28 -2.10 10.39
N TYR A 40 6.45 -2.27 9.78
CA TYR A 40 7.60 -2.86 10.44
C TYR A 40 8.33 -1.74 11.18
N ASP A 41 8.54 -1.94 12.46
CA ASP A 41 9.29 -1.02 13.31
C ASP A 41 10.04 -1.81 14.39
N ASP A 42 11.11 -1.24 14.91
CA ASP A 42 11.88 -1.83 16.00
C ASP A 42 11.21 -1.50 17.34
N PHE A 43 10.14 -2.22 17.63
CA PHE A 43 9.34 -1.99 18.83
C PHE A 43 10.15 -2.20 20.11
N GLN A 44 10.37 -1.12 20.87
CA GLN A 44 11.07 -1.13 22.16
C GLN A 44 10.07 -1.37 23.30
N TRP A 45 9.55 -2.58 23.44
CA TRP A 45 8.60 -2.88 24.51
C TRP A 45 9.27 -2.92 25.89
N GLU A 46 8.63 -2.31 26.87
CA GLU A 46 8.89 -2.51 28.30
C GLU A 46 7.71 -3.20 28.98
N VAL A 47 7.93 -3.77 30.17
CA VAL A 47 6.92 -4.53 30.91
C VAL A 47 6.78 -4.01 32.34
N LEU A 48 5.54 -3.79 32.77
CA LEU A 48 5.17 -3.64 34.18
C LEU A 48 4.40 -4.88 34.63
N THR A 49 4.91 -5.57 35.64
CA THR A 49 4.27 -6.78 36.19
C THR A 49 3.49 -6.44 37.45
N SER A 50 2.26 -6.95 37.55
CA SER A 50 1.44 -6.95 38.78
C SER A 50 1.06 -8.38 39.18
N GLU A 51 0.20 -8.52 40.19
CA GLU A 51 -0.29 -9.83 40.64
C GLU A 51 -1.12 -10.55 39.57
N HIS A 52 -1.84 -9.81 38.73
CA HIS A 52 -2.83 -10.38 37.82
C HIS A 52 -2.52 -10.18 36.34
N VAL A 53 -1.68 -9.20 35.98
CA VAL A 53 -1.37 -8.90 34.58
C VAL A 53 0.09 -8.49 34.39
N ASP A 54 0.61 -8.79 33.20
CA ASP A 54 1.82 -8.18 32.65
C ASP A 54 1.41 -7.13 31.61
N LEU A 55 1.69 -5.87 31.89
CA LEU A 55 1.36 -4.75 31.02
C LEU A 55 2.58 -4.39 30.16
N TYR A 56 2.49 -4.69 28.86
CA TYR A 56 3.46 -4.30 27.86
C TYR A 56 3.14 -2.91 27.34
N TYR A 57 4.14 -2.03 27.31
CA TYR A 57 3.97 -0.63 26.90
C TYR A 57 5.22 -0.12 26.19
N TYR A 58 5.06 0.96 25.45
CA TYR A 58 6.17 1.72 24.88
C TYR A 58 6.70 2.74 25.91
N PRO A 59 8.01 2.99 25.97
CA PRO A 59 8.62 3.85 26.98
C PRO A 59 7.99 5.25 27.08
N GLU A 60 7.58 5.82 25.95
CA GLU A 60 6.96 7.14 25.86
C GLU A 60 5.59 7.19 26.55
N GLU A 61 4.89 6.06 26.65
CA GLU A 61 3.58 5.89 27.26
C GLU A 61 3.66 5.42 28.72
N ARG A 62 4.83 5.48 29.37
CA ARG A 62 5.03 4.99 30.75
C ARG A 62 3.99 5.54 31.74
N GLU A 63 3.68 6.83 31.68
CA GLU A 63 2.71 7.43 32.60
C GLU A 63 1.31 6.83 32.43
N LEU A 64 0.88 6.63 31.17
CA LEU A 64 -0.38 5.97 30.86
C LEU A 64 -0.38 4.51 31.30
N ALA A 65 0.74 3.81 31.13
CA ALA A 65 0.88 2.42 31.55
C ALA A 65 0.73 2.27 33.07
N LEU A 66 1.35 3.15 33.86
CA LEU A 66 1.21 3.15 35.31
C LEU A 66 -0.24 3.41 35.76
N VAL A 67 -0.92 4.36 35.10
CA VAL A 67 -2.35 4.63 35.37
C VAL A 67 -3.19 3.40 35.02
N ALA A 68 -2.99 2.80 33.84
CA ALA A 68 -3.72 1.60 33.43
C ALA A 68 -3.53 0.43 34.40
N LEU A 69 -2.30 0.22 34.88
CA LEU A 69 -1.99 -0.85 35.85
C LEU A 69 -2.70 -0.64 37.19
N SER A 70 -3.00 0.59 37.59
CA SER A 70 -3.74 0.87 38.82
C SER A 70 -5.21 0.41 38.80
N TYR A 71 -5.74 0.10 37.60
CA TYR A 71 -7.11 -0.41 37.40
C TYR A 71 -7.16 -1.90 37.07
N ALA A 72 -6.01 -2.57 36.97
CA ALA A 72 -5.89 -3.98 36.61
C ALA A 72 -5.67 -4.86 37.84
#